data_AF-A0AAV4YB59-F1
#
_entry.id   AF-A0AAV4YB59-F1
#
_cell.length_a   1.000
_cell.length_b   1.000
_cell.length_c   1.000
_cell.angle_alpha   90.00
_cell.angle_beta   90.00
_cell.angle_gamma   90.00
#
_symmetry.space_group_name_H-M   'P 1'
#
loop_
_entity.id
_entity.type
_entity.pdbx_description
1 polymer ?
#
loop_
_entity_poly.entity_id
_entity_poly.type
_entity_poly.pdbx_seq_one_letter_code
_entity_poly.pdbx_strand_id
1 'polypeptide(L)'
;MTDILMGGASHGTRVSHYKASLRPDSEHLTRTSWTDAALAYSQIRKGKATGNKRSLYLRLFLQKKLFNLGCYIYRKKTLFFFFIATISFLCLCLGLLSYTIESDINKLWVVAGGRLEEELNYMKSTHGEGLDNRDLMITHTLKEEGANVLYTDTLLAHQQVLKAAVDVSVEVFDISWSLKDVCNSLSFPLSEEHYLDMTLENLSPCVIITPLDCFWEGSKLLGPEYPVKIPGMNMNDVKWYNLNPQQLIEAVKNYYATSKTLQAMETFMKRAGISTAYQERPCLNPNDEHCPDTAPNKNSPKPLNIGAELSGGCFGFAKAAYMQAAALQSMIELMSEEEMFRFWKDHIKVHNLDWNIDKSKKVLEAIQRKISEVVLAESESHQFSIAIYNQRIFLHFFG
;
A
#
# COMPACT_ATOMS: atom_id res chain seq x y z
N MET A 1 21.63 -53.21 -16.07
CA MET A 1 22.16 -52.50 -17.25
C MET A 1 23.56 -52.05 -16.89
N THR A 2 24.59 -52.89 -16.91
CA THR A 2 25.17 -53.67 -18.03
C THR A 2 25.46 -52.83 -19.27
N ASP A 3 26.76 -52.86 -19.62
CA ASP A 3 27.45 -52.52 -20.88
C ASP A 3 27.56 -51.01 -21.23
N ILE A 4 28.70 -50.46 -21.66
CA ILE A 4 29.50 -50.87 -22.84
C ILE A 4 30.99 -50.51 -22.71
N LEU A 5 31.78 -51.35 -23.37
CA LEU A 5 33.22 -51.49 -23.53
C LEU A 5 33.93 -50.48 -24.47
N MET A 6 35.26 -50.44 -24.30
CA MET A 6 36.35 -50.28 -25.30
C MET A 6 36.79 -48.87 -25.75
N GLY A 7 38.07 -48.59 -25.52
CA GLY A 7 38.81 -47.52 -26.18
C GLY A 7 40.31 -47.54 -25.87
N GLY A 8 41.08 -48.26 -26.71
CA GLY A 8 42.43 -47.87 -27.11
C GLY A 8 43.60 -48.13 -26.14
N ALA A 9 44.31 -49.23 -26.38
CA ALA A 9 45.69 -49.38 -25.93
C ALA A 9 46.57 -48.30 -26.59
N SER A 10 47.17 -47.41 -25.79
CA SER A 10 48.31 -46.61 -26.21
C SER A 10 49.51 -46.91 -25.30
N HIS A 11 50.64 -47.21 -25.92
CA HIS A 11 51.93 -47.43 -25.29
C HIS A 11 52.37 -46.17 -24.51
N GLY A 12 52.09 -46.14 -23.22
CA GLY A 12 52.74 -45.25 -22.26
C GLY A 12 53.73 -46.04 -21.42
N THR A 13 55.02 -45.77 -21.59
CA THR A 13 56.12 -46.39 -20.83
C THR A 13 55.84 -46.22 -19.33
N ARG A 14 55.49 -47.32 -18.65
CA ARG A 14 55.19 -47.33 -17.21
C ARG A 14 56.50 -47.11 -16.45
N VAL A 15 56.80 -45.86 -16.12
CA VAL A 15 57.91 -45.51 -15.22
C VAL A 15 57.55 -46.04 -13.83
N SER A 16 58.42 -46.85 -13.25
CA SER A 16 58.32 -47.31 -11.86
C SER A 16 58.06 -46.14 -10.91
N HIS A 17 57.06 -46.28 -10.03
CA HIS A 17 56.72 -45.30 -8.98
C HIS A 17 57.93 -44.84 -8.16
N TYR A 18 58.95 -45.71 -8.05
CA TYR A 18 60.21 -45.43 -7.35
C TYR A 18 61.15 -44.48 -8.10
N LYS A 19 61.09 -44.46 -9.45
CA LYS A 19 61.86 -43.51 -10.28
C LYS A 19 61.16 -42.16 -10.45
N ALA A 20 59.86 -42.08 -10.19
CA ALA A 20 59.11 -40.81 -10.20
C ALA A 20 59.44 -39.94 -8.98
N SER A 21 59.71 -40.53 -7.79
CA SER A 21 60.00 -39.77 -6.55
C SER A 21 61.42 -39.21 -6.46
N LEU A 22 62.29 -39.51 -7.43
CA LEU A 22 63.68 -39.03 -7.50
C LEU A 22 63.87 -37.89 -8.50
N ARG A 23 62.82 -37.48 -9.22
CA ARG A 23 62.84 -36.20 -9.94
C ARG A 23 62.55 -35.11 -8.92
N PRO A 24 63.40 -34.07 -8.76
CA PRO A 24 62.99 -32.88 -8.03
C PRO A 24 61.68 -32.39 -8.66
N ASP A 25 60.63 -32.24 -7.86
CA ASP A 25 59.31 -31.84 -8.36
C ASP A 25 59.48 -30.64 -9.30
N SER A 26 58.96 -30.76 -10.52
CA SER A 26 59.15 -29.75 -11.58
C SER A 26 58.76 -28.33 -11.15
N GLU A 27 57.90 -28.21 -10.13
CA GLU A 27 57.50 -26.96 -9.50
C GLU A 27 58.59 -26.32 -8.62
N HIS A 28 59.48 -27.10 -8.00
CA HIS A 28 60.67 -26.59 -7.31
C HIS A 28 61.75 -26.08 -8.27
N LEU A 29 61.61 -26.30 -9.58
CA LEU A 29 62.53 -25.75 -10.59
C LEU A 29 61.93 -24.52 -11.30
N THR A 30 60.62 -24.52 -11.49
CA THR A 30 59.91 -23.47 -12.23
C THR A 30 59.32 -22.37 -11.34
N ARG A 31 58.90 -22.69 -10.10
CA ARG A 31 58.22 -21.76 -9.17
C ARG A 31 58.67 -21.93 -7.72
N THR A 32 59.99 -22.01 -7.49
CA THR A 32 60.63 -22.13 -6.17
C THR A 32 60.06 -21.20 -5.10
N SER A 33 59.89 -19.91 -5.44
CA SER A 33 59.40 -18.89 -4.49
C SER A 33 57.94 -19.08 -4.07
N TRP A 34 57.18 -19.93 -4.77
CA TRP A 34 55.78 -20.23 -4.49
C TRP A 34 55.62 -21.53 -3.69
N THR A 35 56.36 -22.58 -4.06
CA THR A 35 56.26 -23.90 -3.44
C THR A 35 57.06 -24.01 -2.14
N ASP A 36 58.28 -23.47 -2.11
CA ASP A 36 59.14 -23.47 -0.93
C ASP A 36 59.96 -22.17 -0.88
N ALA A 37 59.37 -21.15 -0.25
CA ALA A 37 60.05 -19.88 -0.07
C ALA A 37 61.30 -20.00 0.82
N ALA A 38 61.46 -21.08 1.60
CA ALA A 38 62.66 -21.31 2.41
C ALA A 38 63.84 -21.69 1.52
N LEU A 39 63.59 -22.61 0.58
CA LEU A 39 64.57 -23.00 -0.43
C LEU A 39 64.94 -21.79 -1.29
N ALA A 40 63.97 -21.04 -1.81
CA ALA A 40 64.22 -19.83 -2.59
C ALA A 40 65.03 -18.78 -1.82
N TYR A 41 64.71 -18.53 -0.54
CA TYR A 41 65.44 -17.59 0.32
C TYR A 41 66.88 -18.05 0.57
N SER A 42 67.09 -19.36 0.73
CA SER A 42 68.43 -19.94 0.91
C SER A 42 69.30 -19.82 -0.36
N GLN A 43 68.72 -19.96 -1.55
CA GLN A 43 69.45 -19.82 -2.82
C GLN A 43 69.84 -18.37 -3.10
N ILE A 44 68.97 -17.40 -2.75
CA ILE A 44 69.31 -15.97 -2.81
C ILE A 44 70.41 -15.62 -1.80
N ARG A 45 70.40 -16.21 -0.59
CA ARG A 45 71.49 -16.02 0.39
C ARG A 45 72.83 -16.62 -0.05
N LYS A 46 72.81 -17.73 -0.80
CA LYS A 46 74.00 -18.38 -1.36
C LYS A 46 74.53 -17.70 -2.63
N GLY A 47 73.91 -16.61 -3.08
CA GLY A 47 74.31 -15.88 -4.29
C GLY A 47 73.98 -16.57 -5.61
N LYS A 48 73.16 -17.63 -5.58
CA LYS A 48 72.80 -18.42 -6.77
C LYS A 48 71.58 -17.88 -7.53
N ALA A 49 70.86 -16.92 -6.93
CA ALA A 49 69.68 -16.29 -7.51
C ALA A 49 69.56 -14.84 -6.99
N THR A 50 68.88 -13.98 -7.75
CA THR A 50 68.60 -12.58 -7.39
C THR A 50 67.10 -12.37 -7.16
N GLY A 51 66.74 -11.40 -6.31
CA GLY A 51 65.33 -11.10 -6.01
C GLY A 51 65.12 -10.27 -4.75
N ASN A 52 63.86 -9.90 -4.49
CA ASN A 52 63.48 -9.11 -3.32
C ASN A 52 63.49 -9.97 -2.03
N LYS A 53 64.53 -9.78 -1.21
CA LYS A 53 64.74 -10.54 0.04
C LYS A 53 63.63 -10.32 1.07
N ARG A 54 63.08 -9.11 1.19
CA ARG A 54 62.06 -8.77 2.21
C ARG A 54 60.72 -9.43 1.91
N SER A 55 60.27 -9.34 0.65
CA SER A 55 59.04 -9.99 0.19
C SER A 55 59.10 -11.50 0.35
N LEU A 56 60.24 -12.11 -0.01
CA LEU A 56 60.41 -13.56 0.11
C LEU A 56 60.50 -14.03 1.57
N TYR A 57 61.11 -13.23 2.45
CA TYR A 57 61.14 -13.50 3.88
C TYR A 57 59.73 -13.48 4.51
N LEU A 58 58.89 -12.50 4.15
CA LEU A 58 57.49 -12.45 4.60
C LEU A 58 56.72 -13.70 4.17
N ARG A 59 56.91 -14.11 2.91
CA ARG A 59 56.28 -15.33 2.37
C ARG A 59 56.76 -16.59 3.10
N LEU A 60 58.06 -16.71 3.36
CA LEU A 60 58.62 -17.80 4.16
C LEU A 60 58.00 -17.86 5.56
N PHE A 61 57.86 -16.71 6.22
CA PHE A 61 57.24 -16.64 7.54
C PHE A 61 55.77 -17.11 7.52
N LEU A 62 54.99 -16.60 6.57
CA LEU A 62 53.58 -17.00 6.39
C LEU A 62 53.44 -18.49 6.05
N GLN A 63 54.24 -18.99 5.10
CA GLN A 63 54.25 -20.41 4.72
C GLN A 63 54.60 -21.30 5.91
N LYS A 64 55.60 -20.92 6.70
CA LYS A 64 55.98 -21.67 7.90
C LYS A 64 54.87 -21.68 8.95
N LYS A 65 54.20 -20.55 9.19
CA LYS A 65 53.09 -20.46 10.15
C LYS A 65 51.86 -21.25 9.70
N LEU A 66 51.46 -21.12 8.44
CA LEU A 66 50.34 -21.86 7.85
C LEU A 66 50.63 -23.36 7.75
N PHE A 67 51.86 -23.75 7.40
CA PHE A 67 52.27 -25.15 7.39
C PHE A 67 52.24 -25.76 8.79
N ASN A 68 52.73 -25.04 9.80
CA ASN A 68 52.62 -25.49 11.20
C ASN A 68 51.16 -25.62 11.65
N LEU A 69 50.28 -24.69 11.23
CA LEU A 69 48.84 -24.76 11.50
C LEU A 69 48.21 -25.98 10.80
N GLY A 70 48.55 -26.23 9.53
CA GLY A 70 48.11 -27.39 8.78
C GLY A 70 48.58 -28.71 9.41
N CYS A 71 49.84 -28.79 9.83
CA CYS A 71 50.35 -29.94 10.57
C CYS A 71 49.67 -30.11 11.93
N TYR A 72 49.30 -29.02 12.61
CA TYR A 72 48.55 -29.09 13.87
C TYR A 72 47.14 -29.63 13.64
N ILE A 73 46.45 -29.18 12.60
CA ILE A 73 45.13 -29.67 12.18
C ILE A 73 45.20 -31.13 11.74
N TYR A 74 46.26 -31.55 11.05
CA TYR A 74 46.47 -32.93 10.60
C TYR A 74 46.81 -33.88 11.76
N ARG A 75 47.58 -33.43 12.75
CA ARG A 75 47.99 -34.24 13.91
C ARG A 75 46.89 -34.38 14.97
N LYS A 76 46.12 -33.32 15.21
CA LYS A 76 44.88 -33.41 16.01
C LYS A 76 43.86 -34.15 15.15
N LYS A 77 42.99 -34.98 15.74
CA LYS A 77 41.96 -35.70 14.96
C LYS A 77 41.15 -34.67 14.16
N THR A 78 41.35 -34.58 12.84
CA THR A 78 40.66 -33.65 11.92
C THR A 78 39.14 -33.68 12.12
N LEU A 79 38.64 -34.86 12.48
CA LEU A 79 37.26 -35.13 12.85
C LEU A 79 36.76 -34.25 14.01
N PHE A 80 37.55 -34.04 15.07
CA PHE A 80 37.13 -33.27 16.24
C PHE A 80 36.96 -31.77 15.93
N PHE A 81 37.90 -31.18 15.20
CA PHE A 81 37.80 -29.79 14.76
C PHE A 81 36.65 -29.59 13.77
N PHE A 82 36.43 -30.55 12.87
CA PHE A 82 35.31 -30.52 11.95
C PHE A 82 33.97 -30.58 12.71
N PHE A 83 33.80 -31.53 13.64
CA PHE A 83 32.57 -31.60 14.45
C PHE A 83 32.30 -30.33 15.25
N ILE A 84 33.32 -29.75 15.89
CA ILE A 84 33.14 -28.50 16.64
C ILE A 84 32.77 -27.34 15.71
N ALA A 85 33.43 -27.22 14.54
CA ALA A 85 33.12 -26.18 13.58
C ALA A 85 31.69 -26.31 13.04
N THR A 86 31.27 -27.53 12.72
CA THR A 86 29.90 -27.81 12.25
C THR A 86 28.87 -27.53 13.33
N ILE A 87 29.13 -27.90 14.58
CA ILE A 87 28.24 -27.57 15.72
C ILE A 87 28.17 -26.05 15.93
N SER A 88 29.30 -25.34 15.90
CA SER A 88 29.32 -23.89 16.02
C SER A 88 28.56 -23.20 14.87
N PHE A 89 28.69 -23.71 13.64
CA PHE A 89 27.97 -23.20 12.49
C PHE A 89 26.46 -23.46 12.61
N LEU A 90 26.06 -24.65 13.05
CA LEU A 90 24.67 -24.98 13.35
C LEU A 90 24.10 -24.05 14.43
N CYS A 91 24.83 -23.79 15.51
CA CYS A 91 24.43 -22.83 16.55
C CYS A 91 24.23 -21.42 15.99
N LEU A 92 25.09 -20.96 15.07
CA LEU A 92 24.92 -19.65 14.41
C LEU A 92 23.69 -19.63 13.50
N CYS A 93 23.41 -20.73 12.78
CA CYS A 93 22.22 -20.85 11.95
C CYS A 93 20.93 -20.84 12.78
N LEU A 94 20.93 -21.32 14.03
CA LEU A 94 19.76 -21.21 14.90
C LEU A 94 19.39 -19.74 15.20
N GLY A 95 20.34 -18.82 15.18
CA GLY A 95 20.07 -17.38 15.33
C GLY A 95 19.25 -16.79 14.17
N LEU A 96 19.26 -17.42 12.99
CA LEU A 96 18.46 -16.99 11.84
C LEU A 96 16.97 -17.27 12.03
N LEU A 97 16.58 -18.13 12.97
CA LEU A 97 15.17 -18.36 13.30
C LEU A 97 14.53 -17.12 13.95
N SER A 98 15.32 -16.24 14.57
CA SER A 98 14.84 -14.98 15.16
C SER A 98 14.84 -13.82 14.17
N TYR A 99 15.00 -14.08 12.87
CA TYR A 99 14.99 -13.04 11.84
C TYR A 99 13.57 -12.53 11.61
N THR A 100 13.37 -11.24 11.84
CA THR A 100 12.14 -10.51 11.50
C THR A 100 12.36 -9.74 10.20
N ILE A 101 11.50 -9.97 9.20
CA ILE A 101 11.51 -9.18 7.96
C ILE A 101 10.76 -7.89 8.23
N GLU A 102 11.46 -6.76 8.11
CA GLU A 102 10.82 -5.45 8.15
C GLU A 102 10.16 -5.18 6.78
N SER A 103 8.85 -4.97 6.78
CA SER A 103 8.07 -4.66 5.57
C SER A 103 7.53 -3.23 5.54
N ASP A 104 7.82 -2.44 6.57
CA ASP A 104 7.39 -1.05 6.67
C ASP A 104 8.28 -0.15 5.81
N ILE A 105 7.70 0.40 4.74
CA ILE A 105 8.36 1.34 3.81
C ILE A 105 8.94 2.53 4.56
N ASN A 106 8.23 3.05 5.56
CA ASN A 106 8.68 4.24 6.28
C ASN A 106 10.00 3.97 7.00
N LYS A 107 10.19 2.77 7.56
CA LYS A 107 11.46 2.39 8.20
C LYS A 107 12.56 2.06 7.19
N LEU A 108 12.21 1.58 6.00
CA LEU A 108 13.16 1.21 4.96
C LEU A 108 13.73 2.43 4.21
N TRP A 109 12.89 3.45 3.99
CA TRP A 109 13.25 4.61 3.15
C TRP A 109 13.67 5.84 3.95
N VAL A 110 13.22 6.00 5.20
CA VAL A 110 13.62 7.13 6.03
C VAL A 110 15.02 6.88 6.59
N VAL A 111 15.88 7.89 6.47
CA VAL A 111 17.25 7.85 6.99
C VAL A 111 17.23 7.87 8.52
N ALA A 112 17.84 6.85 9.14
CA ALA A 112 17.97 6.77 10.58
C ALA A 112 18.83 7.91 11.16
N GLY A 113 18.36 8.53 12.24
CA GLY A 113 18.99 9.68 12.92
C GLY A 113 18.83 11.01 12.18
N GLY A 114 17.97 11.07 11.16
CA GLY A 114 17.67 12.30 10.43
C GLY A 114 16.53 13.12 11.05
N ARG A 115 16.40 14.39 10.62
CA ARG A 115 15.30 15.29 11.05
C ARG A 115 13.92 14.70 10.78
N LEU A 116 13.74 14.03 9.64
CA LEU A 116 12.47 13.44 9.25
C LEU A 116 12.03 12.32 10.22
N GLU A 117 12.97 11.54 10.75
CA GLU A 117 12.65 10.52 11.75
C GLU A 117 12.19 11.15 13.06
N GLU A 118 12.82 12.24 13.49
CA GLU A 118 12.41 13.00 14.68
C GLU A 118 11.00 13.60 14.51
N GLU A 119 10.72 14.20 13.36
CA GLU A 119 9.39 14.73 13.01
C GLU A 119 8.33 13.62 12.98
N LEU A 120 8.62 12.47 12.37
CA LEU A 120 7.72 11.31 12.34
C LEU A 120 7.48 10.75 13.75
N ASN A 121 8.51 10.66 14.59
CA ASN A 121 8.38 10.20 15.96
C ASN A 121 7.57 11.18 16.81
N TYR A 122 7.76 12.49 16.61
CA TYR A 122 6.94 13.51 17.25
C TYR A 122 5.47 13.38 16.84
N MET A 123 5.18 13.23 15.54
CA MET A 123 3.83 13.01 15.04
C MET A 123 3.19 11.75 15.63
N LYS A 124 3.91 10.62 15.66
CA LYS A 124 3.44 9.37 16.28
C LYS A 124 3.14 9.54 17.77
N SER A 125 4.00 10.23 18.51
CA SER A 125 3.78 10.46 19.95
C SER A 125 2.62 11.41 20.25
N THR A 126 2.37 12.39 19.38
CA THR A 126 1.34 13.42 19.58
C THR A 126 -0.04 12.94 19.12
N HIS A 127 -0.08 12.23 18.00
CA HIS A 127 -1.33 11.87 17.35
C HIS A 127 -1.68 10.36 17.45
N GLY A 128 -0.74 9.48 17.79
CA GLY A 128 -0.93 8.02 17.89
C GLY A 128 -0.14 7.25 16.82
N GLU A 129 0.05 5.94 17.02
CA GLU A 129 0.73 5.10 16.02
C GLU A 129 -0.23 4.75 14.88
N GLY A 130 0.17 4.93 13.62
CA GLY A 130 -0.61 4.41 12.49
C GLY A 130 -1.68 5.33 11.90
N LEU A 131 -1.55 6.65 12.04
CA LEU A 131 -2.29 7.66 11.25
C LEU A 131 -1.87 7.74 9.77
N ASP A 132 -1.46 6.60 9.21
CA ASP A 132 -1.29 6.47 7.77
C ASP A 132 -2.69 6.22 7.22
N ASN A 133 -3.37 7.29 6.79
CA ASN A 133 -4.69 7.19 6.20
C ASN A 133 -4.62 6.21 5.03
N ARG A 134 -5.50 5.22 5.06
CA ARG A 134 -5.53 4.16 4.04
C ARG A 134 -6.36 4.64 2.85
N ASP A 135 -5.88 5.70 2.21
CA ASP A 135 -6.55 6.30 1.07
C ASP A 135 -6.51 5.34 -0.11
N LEU A 136 -7.71 5.01 -0.62
CA LEU A 136 -7.85 4.21 -1.82
C LEU A 136 -7.98 5.15 -3.01
N MET A 137 -6.93 5.21 -3.82
CA MET A 137 -6.92 6.04 -5.03
C MET A 137 -7.29 5.19 -6.25
N ILE A 138 -8.38 5.57 -6.92
CA ILE A 138 -8.89 4.95 -8.14
C ILE A 138 -8.65 5.94 -9.29
N THR A 139 -7.76 5.58 -10.20
CA THR A 139 -7.42 6.41 -11.36
C THR A 139 -7.93 5.77 -12.63
N HIS A 140 -8.62 6.56 -13.45
CA HIS A 140 -9.13 6.16 -14.74
C HIS A 140 -8.31 6.81 -15.85
N THR A 141 -7.70 5.96 -16.67
CA THR A 141 -6.99 6.36 -17.88
C THR A 141 -7.54 5.63 -19.11
N LEU A 142 -7.44 6.28 -20.27
CA LEU A 142 -7.72 5.66 -21.55
C LEU A 142 -6.54 4.80 -21.98
N LYS A 143 -6.82 3.68 -22.69
CA LYS A 143 -5.79 2.77 -23.20
C LYS A 143 -4.89 3.42 -24.27
N GLU A 144 -5.41 4.43 -24.95
CA GLU A 144 -4.67 5.19 -25.96
C GLU A 144 -3.91 6.36 -25.31
N GLU A 145 -2.60 6.41 -25.55
CA GLU A 145 -1.75 7.49 -25.06
C GLU A 145 -2.17 8.84 -25.65
N GLY A 146 -2.44 9.83 -24.79
CA GLY A 146 -2.81 11.18 -25.20
C GLY A 146 -4.28 11.40 -25.56
N ALA A 147 -5.14 10.39 -25.39
CA ALA A 147 -6.58 10.56 -25.57
C ALA A 147 -7.20 11.43 -24.45
N ASN A 148 -8.16 12.27 -24.83
CA ASN A 148 -8.84 13.16 -23.89
C ASN A 148 -9.84 12.37 -23.01
N VAL A 149 -9.74 12.49 -21.70
CA VAL A 149 -10.59 11.78 -20.72
C VAL A 149 -11.87 12.58 -20.39
N LEU A 150 -11.98 13.83 -20.84
CA LEU A 150 -13.06 14.77 -20.48
C LEU A 150 -14.32 14.63 -21.33
N TYR A 151 -14.84 13.40 -21.44
CA TYR A 151 -16.11 13.11 -22.11
C TYR A 151 -17.16 12.61 -21.11
N THR A 152 -18.43 12.91 -21.39
CA THR A 152 -19.56 12.47 -20.55
C THR A 152 -19.56 10.96 -20.32
N ASP A 153 -19.31 10.17 -21.37
CA ASP A 153 -19.34 8.71 -21.29
C ASP A 153 -18.22 8.17 -20.39
N THR A 154 -17.05 8.81 -20.42
CA THR A 154 -15.91 8.45 -19.57
C THR A 154 -16.19 8.74 -18.10
N LEU A 155 -16.81 9.89 -17.78
CA LEU A 155 -17.21 10.21 -16.41
C LEU A 155 -18.34 9.31 -15.91
N LEU A 156 -19.30 8.94 -16.76
CA LEU A 156 -20.35 7.98 -16.41
C LEU A 156 -19.80 6.57 -16.16
N ALA A 157 -18.83 6.12 -16.96
CA ALA A 157 -18.12 4.87 -16.70
C ALA A 157 -17.33 4.94 -15.37
N HIS A 158 -16.65 6.06 -15.11
CA HIS A 158 -15.96 6.29 -13.84
C HIS A 158 -16.92 6.25 -12.65
N GLN A 159 -18.12 6.83 -12.80
CA GLN A 159 -19.17 6.76 -11.79
C GLN A 159 -19.62 5.33 -11.52
N GLN A 160 -19.79 4.51 -12.56
CA GLN A 160 -20.21 3.11 -12.40
C GLN A 160 -19.17 2.30 -11.62
N VAL A 161 -17.88 2.47 -11.93
CA VAL A 161 -16.79 1.83 -11.20
C VAL A 161 -16.79 2.27 -9.73
N LEU A 162 -16.89 3.57 -9.46
CA LEU A 162 -16.92 4.07 -8.09
C LEU A 162 -18.16 3.59 -7.33
N LYS A 163 -19.30 3.51 -7.99
CA LYS A 163 -20.52 2.97 -7.38
C LYS A 163 -20.32 1.51 -6.99
N ALA A 164 -19.75 0.69 -7.87
CA ALA A 164 -19.43 -0.69 -7.56
C ALA A 164 -18.44 -0.82 -6.38
N ALA A 165 -17.50 0.11 -6.25
CA ALA A 165 -16.58 0.19 -5.10
C ALA A 165 -17.29 0.59 -3.79
N VAL A 166 -18.24 1.53 -3.85
CA VAL A 166 -19.01 2.00 -2.69
C VAL A 166 -19.98 0.95 -2.17
N ASP A 167 -20.59 0.18 -3.07
CA ASP A 167 -21.59 -0.86 -2.74
C ASP A 167 -20.96 -2.17 -2.22
N VAL A 168 -19.64 -2.19 -1.95
CA VAL A 168 -18.94 -3.37 -1.41
C VAL A 168 -19.30 -3.63 0.05
N SER A 169 -19.62 -4.89 0.32
CA SER A 169 -19.69 -5.45 1.68
C SER A 169 -18.88 -6.74 1.79
N VAL A 170 -18.32 -6.98 2.98
CA VAL A 170 -17.57 -8.19 3.32
C VAL A 170 -18.03 -8.73 4.67
N GLU A 171 -17.97 -10.05 4.84
CA GLU A 171 -18.23 -10.70 6.12
C GLU A 171 -16.90 -11.09 6.77
N VAL A 172 -16.61 -10.52 7.94
CA VAL A 172 -15.37 -10.79 8.69
C VAL A 172 -15.72 -10.92 10.16
N PHE A 173 -15.34 -12.05 10.76
CA PHE A 173 -15.68 -12.42 12.14
C PHE A 173 -17.20 -12.50 12.38
N ASP A 174 -17.94 -13.10 11.43
CA ASP A 174 -19.40 -13.26 11.48
C ASP A 174 -20.17 -11.93 11.59
N ILE A 175 -19.53 -10.83 11.17
CA ILE A 175 -20.10 -9.49 11.11
C ILE A 175 -19.96 -8.99 9.67
N SER A 176 -21.05 -8.41 9.15
CA SER A 176 -21.03 -7.72 7.86
C SER A 176 -20.48 -6.30 8.01
N TRP A 177 -19.51 -5.98 7.17
CA TRP A 177 -18.83 -4.68 7.09
C TRP A 177 -19.01 -4.11 5.69
N SER A 178 -19.63 -2.94 5.62
CA SER A 178 -19.80 -2.13 4.42
C SER A 178 -18.72 -1.04 4.34
N LEU A 179 -18.59 -0.37 3.18
CA LEU A 179 -17.71 0.80 3.08
C LEU A 179 -18.05 1.87 4.12
N LYS A 180 -19.34 2.07 4.42
CA LYS A 180 -19.80 3.04 5.42
C LYS A 180 -19.24 2.78 6.82
N ASP A 181 -18.97 1.51 7.14
CA ASP A 181 -18.46 1.13 8.47
C ASP A 181 -16.96 1.40 8.66
N VAL A 182 -16.24 1.65 7.57
CA VAL A 182 -14.77 1.79 7.57
C VAL A 182 -14.26 3.09 6.98
N CYS A 183 -15.08 3.80 6.20
CA CYS A 183 -14.72 5.07 5.63
C CYS A 183 -14.62 6.16 6.69
N ASN A 184 -13.81 7.18 6.42
CA ASN A 184 -13.85 8.39 7.23
C ASN A 184 -15.16 9.14 6.93
N SER A 185 -15.85 9.56 7.98
CA SER A 185 -17.11 10.32 7.89
C SER A 185 -17.03 11.57 8.76
N LEU A 186 -17.78 12.60 8.37
CA LEU A 186 -17.82 13.82 9.18
C LEU A 186 -18.58 13.54 10.48
N SER A 187 -17.91 13.79 11.60
CA SER A 187 -18.54 13.76 12.92
C SER A 187 -19.33 15.04 13.13
N PHE A 188 -20.64 14.90 13.33
CA PHE A 188 -21.47 16.00 13.76
C PHE A 188 -21.37 16.16 15.28
N PRO A 189 -21.47 17.39 15.81
CA PRO A 189 -21.54 17.57 17.26
C PRO A 189 -22.76 16.83 17.79
N LEU A 190 -22.55 15.99 18.81
CA LEU A 190 -23.59 15.22 19.46
C LEU A 190 -24.74 16.13 19.89
N SER A 191 -25.97 15.78 19.53
CA SER A 191 -27.16 16.49 19.97
C SER A 191 -27.58 16.01 21.36
N GLU A 192 -28.26 16.87 22.12
CA GLU A 192 -29.04 16.42 23.29
C GLU A 192 -30.28 15.61 22.85
N GLU A 193 -30.63 15.65 21.56
CA GLU A 193 -31.80 15.01 20.97
C GLU A 193 -31.44 13.74 20.17
N HIS A 194 -31.48 12.58 20.84
CA HIS A 194 -31.06 11.27 20.28
C HIS A 194 -31.72 10.85 18.96
N TYR A 195 -32.90 11.38 18.61
CA TYR A 195 -33.57 11.03 17.35
C TYR A 195 -32.92 11.71 16.12
N LEU A 196 -32.26 12.86 16.32
CA LEU A 196 -31.50 13.53 15.27
C LEU A 196 -30.18 12.79 15.01
N ASP A 197 -29.55 12.26 16.05
CA ASP A 197 -28.27 11.55 15.96
C ASP A 197 -28.38 10.33 15.03
N MET A 198 -29.41 9.48 15.22
CA MET A 198 -29.62 8.30 14.37
C MET A 198 -29.90 8.66 12.90
N THR A 199 -30.64 9.73 12.66
CA THR A 199 -30.95 10.18 11.29
C THR A 199 -29.70 10.74 10.62
N LEU A 200 -28.89 11.47 11.39
CA LEU A 200 -27.69 12.14 10.92
C LEU A 200 -26.54 11.16 10.69
N GLU A 201 -26.35 10.16 11.54
CA GLU A 201 -25.44 9.03 11.31
C GLU A 201 -25.83 8.26 10.04
N ASN A 202 -27.13 8.12 9.78
CA ASN A 202 -27.60 7.46 8.57
C ASN A 202 -27.34 8.28 7.29
N LEU A 203 -27.49 9.60 7.37
CA LEU A 203 -27.26 10.52 6.24
C LEU A 203 -25.80 10.94 6.06
N SER A 204 -24.95 10.83 7.08
CA SER A 204 -23.53 11.24 7.00
C SER A 204 -22.80 10.37 5.98
N PRO A 205 -22.29 10.97 4.87
CA PRO A 205 -21.65 10.20 3.82
C PRO A 205 -20.17 9.99 4.14
N CYS A 206 -19.59 8.98 3.50
CA CYS A 206 -18.15 8.80 3.44
C CYS A 206 -17.48 9.99 2.72
N VAL A 207 -16.26 10.33 3.14
CA VAL A 207 -15.44 11.30 2.40
C VAL A 207 -14.90 10.63 1.14
N ILE A 208 -15.48 11.01 0.00
CA ILE A 208 -15.04 10.60 -1.33
C ILE A 208 -14.68 11.86 -2.10
N ILE A 209 -13.42 11.97 -2.49
CA ILE A 209 -12.92 13.08 -3.30
C ILE A 209 -12.96 12.64 -4.75
N THR A 210 -13.78 13.29 -5.57
CA THR A 210 -14.02 12.84 -6.94
C THR A 210 -14.35 14.00 -7.89
N PRO A 211 -13.92 13.98 -9.16
CA PRO A 211 -14.37 14.94 -10.17
C PRO A 211 -15.87 14.82 -10.51
N LEU A 212 -16.57 13.83 -9.92
CA LEU A 212 -18.03 13.68 -9.99
C LEU A 212 -18.79 14.50 -8.95
N ASP A 213 -18.08 15.10 -7.99
CA ASP A 213 -18.46 16.42 -7.47
C ASP A 213 -18.48 17.40 -8.66
N CYS A 214 -18.73 18.69 -8.64
CA CYS A 214 -19.12 19.44 -9.88
C CYS A 214 -20.44 18.97 -10.54
N PHE A 215 -20.70 17.67 -10.75
CA PHE A 215 -21.90 17.13 -11.39
C PHE A 215 -22.90 16.58 -10.37
N TRP A 216 -24.16 16.41 -10.79
CA TRP A 216 -25.19 15.80 -9.94
C TRP A 216 -24.91 14.31 -9.66
N GLU A 217 -24.29 13.61 -10.59
CA GLU A 217 -23.95 12.18 -10.51
C GLU A 217 -23.11 11.80 -9.29
N GLY A 218 -22.29 12.70 -8.76
CA GLY A 218 -21.54 12.48 -7.51
C GLY A 218 -22.44 12.17 -6.32
N SER A 219 -23.66 12.71 -6.30
CA SER A 219 -24.65 12.42 -5.25
C SER A 219 -25.06 10.94 -5.18
N LYS A 220 -24.94 10.20 -6.28
CA LYS A 220 -25.27 8.77 -6.32
C LYS A 220 -24.19 7.90 -5.66
N LEU A 221 -23.00 8.45 -5.43
CA LEU A 221 -21.91 7.80 -4.69
C LEU A 221 -22.06 7.99 -3.18
N LEU A 222 -22.80 9.01 -2.76
CA LEU A 222 -23.04 9.29 -1.37
C LEU A 222 -24.27 8.48 -0.91
N GLY A 223 -24.02 7.42 -0.14
CA GLY A 223 -25.06 6.62 0.51
C GLY A 223 -26.01 7.50 1.34
N PRO A 224 -27.21 7.04 1.69
CA PRO A 224 -27.33 5.73 2.29
C PRO A 224 -27.79 4.64 1.32
N GLU A 225 -27.30 3.43 1.56
CA GLU A 225 -27.73 2.20 0.86
C GLU A 225 -29.26 2.05 0.95
N TYR A 226 -29.80 2.31 2.16
CA TYR A 226 -31.22 2.29 2.44
C TYR A 226 -31.80 3.71 2.52
N PRO A 227 -32.93 3.97 1.85
CA PRO A 227 -33.60 5.26 1.93
C PRO A 227 -33.96 5.63 3.37
N VAL A 228 -33.61 6.85 3.79
CA VAL A 228 -33.98 7.36 5.12
C VAL A 228 -35.42 7.89 5.06
N LYS A 229 -36.26 7.39 5.97
CA LYS A 229 -37.62 7.89 6.17
C LYS A 229 -37.60 8.85 7.33
N ILE A 230 -37.94 10.12 7.10
CA ILE A 230 -38.00 11.09 8.17
C ILE A 230 -39.45 11.12 8.69
N PRO A 231 -39.70 10.65 9.93
CA PRO A 231 -41.05 10.61 10.48
C PRO A 231 -41.67 12.02 10.46
N GLY A 232 -42.96 12.12 10.16
CA GLY A 232 -43.69 13.40 10.19
C GLY A 232 -43.53 14.30 8.96
N MET A 233 -42.70 13.95 7.98
CA MET A 233 -42.60 14.67 6.69
C MET A 233 -43.04 13.80 5.52
N ASN A 234 -43.59 14.43 4.47
CA ASN A 234 -43.93 13.78 3.20
C ASN A 234 -42.68 13.41 2.35
N MET A 235 -41.50 13.34 2.97
CA MET A 235 -40.25 12.97 2.32
C MET A 235 -39.99 11.49 2.59
N ASN A 236 -40.63 10.65 1.79
CA ASN A 236 -40.33 9.22 1.74
C ASN A 236 -39.10 9.04 0.83
N ASP A 237 -38.15 8.23 1.29
CA ASP A 237 -36.97 7.82 0.52
C ASP A 237 -35.92 8.91 0.25
N VAL A 238 -35.43 9.54 1.32
CA VAL A 238 -34.36 10.55 1.25
C VAL A 238 -33.00 9.87 0.96
N LYS A 239 -32.34 10.31 -0.10
CA LYS A 239 -30.95 10.00 -0.49
C LYS A 239 -30.25 11.28 -0.95
N TRP A 240 -28.92 11.29 -1.07
CA TRP A 240 -28.21 12.51 -1.49
C TRP A 240 -28.62 13.03 -2.88
N TYR A 241 -29.05 12.15 -3.78
CA TYR A 241 -29.47 12.57 -5.13
C TYR A 241 -30.79 13.35 -5.15
N ASN A 242 -31.64 13.24 -4.12
CA ASN A 242 -32.91 13.98 -4.00
C ASN A 242 -32.97 14.90 -2.77
N LEU A 243 -31.86 15.01 -2.02
CA LEU A 243 -31.77 15.80 -0.80
C LEU A 243 -31.30 17.23 -1.11
N ASN A 244 -32.11 18.20 -0.71
CA ASN A 244 -31.70 19.60 -0.56
C ASN A 244 -31.58 19.93 0.94
N PRO A 245 -30.36 20.08 1.50
CA PRO A 245 -30.17 20.33 2.93
C PRO A 245 -30.87 21.59 3.43
N GLN A 246 -30.92 22.67 2.63
CA GLN A 246 -31.59 23.91 3.03
C GLN A 246 -33.11 23.72 3.14
N GLN A 247 -33.72 23.09 2.14
CA GLN A 247 -35.15 22.77 2.17
C GLN A 247 -35.49 21.81 3.31
N LEU A 248 -34.60 20.85 3.60
CA LEU A 248 -34.79 19.94 4.72
C LEU A 248 -34.81 20.68 6.06
N ILE A 249 -33.85 21.58 6.32
CA ILE A 249 -33.85 22.39 7.56
C ILE A 249 -35.13 23.21 7.68
N GLU A 250 -35.56 23.85 6.59
CA GLU A 250 -36.78 24.67 6.57
C GLU A 250 -38.01 23.82 6.87
N ALA A 251 -38.13 22.64 6.27
CA ALA A 251 -39.21 21.71 6.53
C ALA A 251 -39.22 21.24 8.01
N VAL A 252 -38.04 20.93 8.57
CA VAL A 252 -37.91 20.54 9.98
C VAL A 252 -38.27 21.69 10.93
N LYS A 253 -37.83 22.92 10.63
CA LYS A 253 -38.20 24.12 11.41
C LYS A 253 -39.70 24.34 11.48
N ASN A 254 -40.39 24.12 10.36
CA ASN A 254 -41.83 24.30 10.26
C ASN A 254 -42.61 23.23 11.05
N TYR A 255 -42.07 22.03 11.20
CA TYR A 255 -42.78 20.91 11.82
C TYR A 255 -42.45 20.72 13.31
N TYR A 256 -41.18 20.83 13.71
CA TYR A 256 -40.70 20.47 15.06
C TYR A 256 -40.41 21.67 15.98
N ALA A 257 -40.70 22.89 15.52
CA ALA A 257 -40.32 24.16 16.16
C ALA A 257 -38.79 24.34 16.27
N THR A 258 -38.35 25.61 16.39
CA THR A 258 -36.92 25.94 16.37
C THR A 258 -36.23 25.55 17.69
N SER A 259 -35.48 24.45 17.71
CA SER A 259 -34.58 24.12 18.81
C SER A 259 -33.22 24.83 18.67
N LYS A 260 -32.49 25.00 19.79
CA LYS A 260 -31.12 25.54 19.77
C LYS A 260 -30.19 24.67 18.91
N THR A 261 -30.41 23.36 18.92
CA THR A 261 -29.70 22.38 18.08
C THR A 261 -29.90 22.65 16.60
N LEU A 262 -31.13 22.90 16.15
CA LEU A 262 -31.41 23.21 14.73
C LEU A 262 -30.74 24.51 14.27
N GLN A 263 -30.66 25.53 15.13
CA GLN A 263 -29.93 26.76 14.84
C GLN A 263 -28.41 26.54 14.74
N ALA A 264 -27.85 25.73 15.65
CA ALA A 264 -26.44 25.36 15.62
C ALA A 264 -26.10 24.58 14.33
N MET A 265 -26.97 23.66 13.94
CA MET A 265 -26.85 22.84 12.74
C MET A 265 -26.96 23.68 11.45
N GLU A 266 -27.91 24.61 11.38
CA GLU A 266 -27.99 25.57 10.27
C GLU A 266 -26.75 26.47 10.19
N THR A 267 -26.26 26.95 11.33
CA THR A 267 -25.04 27.77 11.39
C THR A 267 -23.82 26.97 10.94
N PHE A 268 -23.73 25.71 11.35
CA PHE A 268 -22.69 24.78 10.91
C PHE A 268 -22.74 24.59 9.40
N MET A 269 -23.91 24.27 8.83
CA MET A 269 -24.07 24.11 7.38
C MET A 269 -23.70 25.38 6.60
N LYS A 270 -24.16 26.56 7.05
CA LYS A 270 -23.79 27.83 6.43
C LYS A 270 -22.28 28.08 6.45
N ARG A 271 -21.60 27.77 7.55
CA ARG A 271 -20.14 27.91 7.69
C ARG A 271 -19.38 26.90 6.84
N ALA A 272 -19.86 25.66 6.76
CA ALA A 272 -19.31 24.60 5.90
C ALA A 272 -19.60 24.82 4.41
N GLY A 273 -20.39 25.84 4.05
CA GLY A 273 -20.79 26.12 2.68
C GLY A 273 -21.79 25.11 2.10
N ILE A 274 -22.44 24.32 2.97
CA ILE A 274 -23.48 23.36 2.58
C ILE A 274 -24.73 24.17 2.22
N SER A 275 -25.10 24.13 0.94
CA SER A 275 -26.24 24.86 0.38
C SER A 275 -27.26 23.88 -0.20
N THR A 276 -27.43 23.85 -1.51
CA THR A 276 -28.32 22.93 -2.23
C THR A 276 -27.69 21.56 -2.51
N ALA A 277 -26.47 21.34 -1.99
CA ALA A 277 -25.64 20.15 -2.19
C ALA A 277 -25.41 19.83 -3.68
N TYR A 278 -26.15 18.85 -4.22
CA TYR A 278 -26.03 18.41 -5.62
C TYR A 278 -27.24 18.82 -6.49
N GLN A 279 -28.28 19.43 -5.92
CA GLN A 279 -29.55 19.65 -6.62
C GLN A 279 -29.49 20.70 -7.74
N GLU A 280 -28.56 21.65 -7.66
CA GLU A 280 -28.38 22.71 -8.66
C GLU A 280 -27.19 22.44 -9.59
N ARG A 281 -26.58 21.25 -9.51
CA ARG A 281 -25.44 20.88 -10.35
C ARG A 281 -25.90 20.39 -11.72
N PRO A 282 -25.09 20.59 -12.78
CA PRO A 282 -25.38 20.00 -14.08
C PRO A 282 -25.37 18.46 -14.01
N CYS A 283 -26.31 17.83 -14.71
CA CYS A 283 -26.36 16.38 -14.86
C CYS A 283 -25.49 15.95 -16.05
N LEU A 284 -24.64 14.94 -15.89
CA LEU A 284 -23.93 14.30 -17.01
C LEU A 284 -24.91 13.66 -17.99
N ASN A 285 -26.01 13.08 -17.48
CA ASN A 285 -27.13 12.61 -18.29
C ASN A 285 -28.41 13.46 -18.06
N PRO A 286 -28.69 14.46 -18.93
CA PRO A 286 -29.90 15.30 -18.83
C PRO A 286 -31.22 14.54 -18.90
N ASN A 287 -31.23 13.35 -19.50
CA ASN A 287 -32.42 12.53 -19.71
C ASN A 287 -32.66 11.53 -18.57
N ASP A 288 -31.82 11.52 -17.54
CA ASP A 288 -32.05 10.70 -16.35
C ASP A 288 -33.34 11.14 -15.67
N GLU A 289 -34.24 10.19 -15.40
CA GLU A 289 -35.51 10.43 -14.72
C GLU A 289 -35.31 11.10 -13.36
N HIS A 290 -34.23 10.77 -12.66
CA HIS A 290 -33.93 11.28 -11.31
C HIS A 290 -33.14 12.59 -11.31
N CYS A 291 -32.66 13.07 -12.48
CA CYS A 291 -31.99 14.37 -12.56
C CYS A 291 -32.98 15.47 -12.13
N PRO A 292 -32.62 16.36 -11.19
CA PRO A 292 -33.56 17.32 -10.62
C PRO A 292 -33.92 18.42 -11.62
N ASP A 293 -35.15 18.94 -11.54
CA ASP A 293 -35.62 20.04 -12.39
C ASP A 293 -34.88 21.36 -12.11
N THR A 294 -34.21 21.46 -10.96
CA THR A 294 -33.33 22.59 -10.60
C THR A 294 -31.98 22.55 -11.29
N ALA A 295 -31.60 21.44 -11.96
CA ALA A 295 -30.34 21.35 -12.69
C ALA A 295 -30.36 22.25 -13.95
N PRO A 296 -29.28 23.00 -14.22
CA PRO A 296 -29.24 24.01 -15.29
C PRO A 296 -29.38 23.41 -16.70
N ASN A 297 -29.14 22.12 -16.87
CA ASN A 297 -29.18 21.42 -18.14
C ASN A 297 -30.25 20.32 -18.22
N LYS A 298 -31.18 20.22 -17.26
CA LYS A 298 -32.28 19.25 -17.33
C LYS A 298 -33.06 19.43 -18.64
N ASN A 299 -33.26 18.33 -19.38
CA ASN A 299 -33.92 18.32 -20.70
C ASN A 299 -33.28 19.25 -21.76
N SER A 300 -32.05 19.73 -21.55
CA SER A 300 -31.35 20.56 -22.52
C SER A 300 -30.75 19.69 -23.63
N PRO A 301 -30.94 20.04 -24.91
CA PRO A 301 -30.31 19.33 -26.03
C PRO A 301 -28.84 19.71 -26.23
N LYS A 302 -28.32 20.71 -25.50
CA LYS A 302 -26.95 21.20 -25.67
C LYS A 302 -25.96 20.29 -24.90
N PRO A 303 -24.88 19.82 -25.53
CA PRO A 303 -23.87 19.02 -24.83
C PRO A 303 -23.17 19.86 -23.75
N LEU A 304 -22.93 19.24 -22.60
CA LEU A 304 -22.23 19.85 -21.48
C LEU A 304 -20.75 20.01 -21.79
N ASN A 305 -20.18 21.17 -21.48
CA ASN A 305 -18.74 21.38 -21.60
C ASN A 305 -18.04 20.95 -20.32
N ILE A 306 -17.66 19.67 -20.25
CA ILE A 306 -16.98 19.06 -19.09
C ILE A 306 -15.73 19.84 -18.68
N GLY A 307 -14.91 20.26 -19.66
CA GLY A 307 -13.69 21.02 -19.37
C GLY A 307 -13.97 22.36 -18.69
N ALA A 308 -15.06 23.04 -19.06
CA ALA A 308 -15.45 24.29 -18.42
C ALA A 308 -15.99 24.08 -17.00
N GLU A 309 -16.78 23.02 -16.76
CA GLU A 309 -17.31 22.71 -15.42
C GLU A 309 -16.21 22.30 -14.43
N LEU A 310 -15.19 21.58 -14.91
CA LEU A 310 -14.03 21.21 -14.09
C LEU A 310 -13.02 22.35 -13.93
N SER A 311 -13.14 23.43 -14.70
CA SER A 311 -12.24 24.58 -14.64
C SER A 311 -12.47 25.37 -13.35
N GLY A 312 -11.51 25.32 -12.42
CA GLY A 312 -11.61 25.95 -11.10
C GLY A 312 -11.71 24.96 -9.94
N GLY A 313 -11.74 23.66 -10.24
CA GLY A 313 -11.80 22.57 -9.27
C GLY A 313 -13.23 22.21 -8.87
N CYS A 314 -13.38 21.00 -8.35
CA CYS A 314 -14.66 20.50 -7.86
C CYS A 314 -14.77 20.64 -6.35
N PHE A 315 -16.01 20.85 -5.92
CA PHE A 315 -16.37 20.95 -4.52
C PHE A 315 -17.42 19.90 -4.19
N GLY A 316 -17.24 19.13 -3.11
CA GLY A 316 -18.24 18.21 -2.59
C GLY A 316 -19.50 18.94 -2.07
N PHE A 317 -20.35 18.25 -1.31
CA PHE A 317 -21.53 18.88 -0.69
C PHE A 317 -21.16 20.01 0.30
N ALA A 318 -19.97 19.94 0.90
CA ALA A 318 -19.32 21.03 1.61
C ALA A 318 -18.19 21.61 0.73
N LYS A 319 -18.01 22.94 0.71
CA LYS A 319 -17.10 23.64 -0.22
C LYS A 319 -15.60 23.40 0.07
N ALA A 320 -15.10 22.18 -0.16
CA ALA A 320 -13.68 21.83 -0.14
C ALA A 320 -13.19 21.62 -1.59
N ALA A 321 -12.11 22.30 -2.00
CA ALA A 321 -11.65 22.37 -3.39
C ALA A 321 -10.61 21.30 -3.73
N TYR A 322 -10.69 20.70 -4.93
CA TYR A 322 -9.65 19.82 -5.48
C TYR A 322 -9.42 20.08 -6.98
N MET A 323 -8.17 19.93 -7.45
CA MET A 323 -7.76 20.12 -8.85
C MET A 323 -6.93 18.94 -9.38
N GLN A 324 -7.24 18.44 -10.59
CA GLN A 324 -6.25 17.82 -11.50
C GLN A 324 -6.84 17.59 -12.91
N ALA A 325 -6.02 17.79 -13.95
CA ALA A 325 -6.39 17.55 -15.35
C ALA A 325 -5.24 16.86 -16.10
N ALA A 326 -5.39 15.55 -16.30
CA ALA A 326 -4.74 14.67 -17.30
C ALA A 326 -5.33 13.25 -17.21
N ALA A 327 -5.73 12.83 -16.00
CA ALA A 327 -6.47 11.61 -15.70
C ALA A 327 -7.61 11.92 -14.72
N LEU A 328 -8.67 11.11 -14.71
CA LEU A 328 -9.72 11.21 -13.69
C LEU A 328 -9.25 10.40 -12.46
N GLN A 329 -9.09 11.08 -11.34
CA GLN A 329 -8.66 10.48 -10.08
C GLN A 329 -9.73 10.68 -9.03
N SER A 330 -10.11 9.60 -8.36
CA SER A 330 -10.98 9.65 -7.19
C SER A 330 -10.31 8.96 -6.01
N MET A 331 -10.58 9.45 -4.82
CA MET A 331 -10.00 8.94 -3.59
C MET A 331 -11.11 8.66 -2.58
N ILE A 332 -11.10 7.45 -2.02
CA ILE A 332 -11.98 7.06 -0.93
C ILE A 332 -11.13 7.07 0.35
N GLU A 333 -11.49 7.93 1.30
CA GLU A 333 -10.77 8.06 2.56
C GLU A 333 -11.27 7.00 3.54
N LEU A 334 -10.37 6.11 3.96
CA LEU A 334 -10.65 5.08 4.96
C LEU A 334 -10.05 5.47 6.31
N MET A 335 -10.72 5.09 7.39
CA MET A 335 -10.17 5.20 8.73
C MET A 335 -8.85 4.41 8.84
N SER A 336 -7.94 4.92 9.66
CA SER A 336 -6.77 4.18 10.10
C SER A 336 -7.13 2.99 11.01
N GLU A 337 -6.17 2.09 11.23
CA GLU A 337 -6.34 0.92 12.10
C GLU A 337 -6.71 1.33 13.55
N GLU A 338 -6.10 2.41 14.05
CA GLU A 338 -6.39 2.98 15.37
C GLU A 338 -7.73 3.71 15.41
N GLU A 339 -8.06 4.54 14.40
CA GLU A 339 -9.34 5.25 14.36
C GLU A 339 -10.50 4.27 14.28
N MET A 340 -10.40 3.26 13.41
CA MET A 340 -11.40 2.21 13.32
C MET A 340 -11.53 1.45 14.65
N PHE A 341 -10.41 1.16 15.31
CA PHE A 341 -10.44 0.54 16.63
C PHE A 341 -11.20 1.42 17.63
N ARG A 342 -10.85 2.71 17.74
CA ARG A 342 -11.46 3.66 18.68
C ARG A 342 -12.93 3.93 18.37
N PHE A 343 -13.30 4.03 17.09
CA PHE A 343 -14.66 4.31 16.64
C PHE A 343 -15.64 3.19 17.03
N TRP A 344 -15.24 1.94 16.81
CA TRP A 344 -16.09 0.78 17.14
C TRP A 344 -15.91 0.29 18.58
N LYS A 345 -14.97 0.86 19.34
CA LYS A 345 -14.76 0.47 20.74
C LYS A 345 -16.05 0.70 21.54
N ASP A 346 -16.42 -0.31 22.32
CA ASP A 346 -17.64 -0.31 23.16
C ASP A 346 -18.96 -0.26 22.34
N HIS A 347 -18.91 -0.39 21.01
CA HIS A 347 -20.09 -0.40 20.16
C HIS A 347 -20.77 -1.77 20.12
N ILE A 348 -22.11 -1.79 20.05
CA ILE A 348 -22.93 -3.01 19.99
C ILE A 348 -22.55 -3.88 18.78
N LYS A 349 -22.05 -3.31 17.69
CA LYS A 349 -21.62 -4.09 16.52
C LYS A 349 -20.49 -5.08 16.85
N VAL A 350 -19.57 -4.73 17.77
CA VAL A 350 -18.40 -5.55 18.12
C VAL A 350 -18.46 -6.13 19.53
N HIS A 351 -19.57 -5.99 20.25
CA HIS A 351 -19.69 -6.43 21.66
C HIS A 351 -19.34 -7.92 21.91
N ASN A 352 -19.64 -8.80 20.95
CA ASN A 352 -19.36 -10.24 21.04
C ASN A 352 -17.93 -10.60 20.61
N LEU A 353 -17.12 -9.60 20.27
CA LEU A 353 -15.79 -9.77 19.73
C LEU A 353 -14.79 -9.08 20.66
N ASP A 354 -13.70 -9.75 21.02
CA ASP A 354 -12.58 -9.12 21.71
C ASP A 354 -11.88 -8.14 20.75
N TRP A 355 -12.43 -6.94 20.60
CA TRP A 355 -12.05 -5.97 19.58
C TRP A 355 -10.69 -5.35 19.90
N ASN A 356 -9.79 -5.40 18.93
CA ASN A 356 -8.43 -4.89 19.03
C ASN A 356 -7.95 -4.36 17.69
N ILE A 357 -6.79 -3.71 17.69
CA ILE A 357 -6.19 -3.08 16.49
C ILE A 357 -5.88 -4.11 15.39
N ASP A 358 -5.48 -5.34 15.75
CA ASP A 358 -5.22 -6.39 14.76
C ASP A 358 -6.50 -6.83 14.03
N LYS A 359 -7.64 -6.83 14.72
CA LYS A 359 -8.94 -7.15 14.11
C LYS A 359 -9.43 -6.00 13.24
N SER A 360 -9.25 -4.73 13.65
CA SER A 360 -9.58 -3.59 12.79
C SER A 360 -8.78 -3.60 11.50
N LYS A 361 -7.47 -3.86 11.60
CA LYS A 361 -6.59 -4.06 10.44
C LYS A 361 -7.10 -5.14 9.48
N LYS A 362 -7.50 -6.30 10.00
CA LYS A 362 -8.02 -7.40 9.16
C LYS A 362 -9.31 -7.04 8.42
N VAL A 363 -10.20 -6.28 9.06
CA VAL A 363 -11.44 -5.80 8.42
C VAL A 363 -11.11 -4.81 7.30
N LEU A 364 -10.23 -3.83 7.57
CA LEU A 364 -9.77 -2.86 6.57
C LEU A 364 -9.13 -3.56 5.36
N GLU A 365 -8.25 -4.53 5.59
CA GLU A 365 -7.60 -5.30 4.52
C GLU A 365 -8.59 -6.12 3.70
N ALA A 366 -9.60 -6.72 4.34
CA ALA A 366 -10.63 -7.47 3.64
C ALA A 366 -11.46 -6.58 2.72
N ILE A 367 -11.88 -5.39 3.20
CA ILE A 367 -12.62 -4.42 2.38
C ILE A 367 -11.74 -3.90 1.24
N GLN A 368 -10.52 -3.47 1.52
CA GLN A 368 -9.60 -2.96 0.48
C GLN A 368 -9.36 -3.98 -0.63
N ARG A 369 -9.15 -5.24 -0.26
CA ARG A 369 -8.99 -6.33 -1.23
C ARG A 369 -10.25 -6.51 -2.06
N LYS A 370 -11.43 -6.52 -1.42
CA LYS A 370 -12.69 -6.70 -2.12
C LYS A 370 -13.01 -5.56 -3.09
N ILE A 371 -12.77 -4.32 -2.68
CA ILE A 371 -12.91 -3.16 -3.57
C ILE A 371 -11.95 -3.30 -4.76
N SER A 372 -10.71 -3.72 -4.51
CA SER A 372 -9.74 -3.92 -5.58
C SER A 372 -10.20 -4.96 -6.60
N GLU A 373 -10.74 -6.09 -6.14
CA GLU A 373 -11.31 -7.13 -7.00
C GLU A 373 -12.48 -6.60 -7.86
N VAL A 374 -13.41 -5.86 -7.25
CA VAL A 374 -14.60 -5.34 -7.94
C VAL A 374 -14.23 -4.27 -8.97
N VAL A 375 -13.36 -3.33 -8.60
CA VAL A 375 -12.90 -2.26 -9.50
C VAL A 375 -12.14 -2.82 -10.69
N LEU A 376 -11.30 -3.84 -10.48
CA LEU A 376 -10.61 -4.53 -11.59
C LEU A 376 -11.61 -5.24 -12.51
N ALA A 377 -12.62 -5.93 -11.96
CA ALA A 377 -13.66 -6.58 -12.77
C ALA A 377 -14.46 -5.58 -13.61
N GLU A 378 -14.83 -4.42 -13.03
CA GLU A 378 -15.53 -3.35 -13.76
C GLU A 378 -14.65 -2.62 -14.78
N SER A 379 -13.32 -2.64 -14.59
CA SER A 379 -12.39 -2.05 -15.56
C SER A 379 -12.33 -2.86 -16.86
N GLU A 380 -12.42 -4.19 -16.78
CA GLU A 380 -12.36 -5.08 -17.94
C GLU A 380 -13.61 -4.94 -18.83
N SER A 381 -14.79 -4.71 -18.23
CA SER A 381 -16.05 -4.57 -18.94
C SER A 381 -16.14 -3.26 -19.75
N HIS A 382 -15.46 -2.19 -19.33
CA HIS A 382 -15.58 -0.86 -19.95
C HIS A 382 -14.42 -0.47 -20.90
N GLN A 383 -13.50 -1.38 -21.21
CA GLN A 383 -12.33 -1.11 -22.08
C GLN A 383 -11.38 0.00 -21.58
N PHE A 384 -11.35 0.31 -20.29
CA PHE A 384 -10.46 1.32 -19.70
C PHE A 384 -9.33 0.69 -18.89
N SER A 385 -8.32 1.48 -18.54
CA SER A 385 -7.27 1.09 -17.61
C SER A 385 -7.54 1.77 -16.27
N ILE A 386 -7.74 0.95 -15.23
CA ILE A 386 -7.93 1.44 -13.87
C ILE A 386 -6.75 1.03 -13.02
N ALA A 387 -6.11 2.03 -12.44
CA ALA A 387 -5.03 1.81 -11.48
C ALA A 387 -5.55 2.11 -10.07
N ILE A 388 -5.39 1.14 -9.20
CA ILE A 388 -5.72 1.25 -7.79
C ILE A 388 -4.40 1.41 -7.04
N TYR A 389 -4.22 2.56 -6.40
CA TYR A 389 -3.06 2.82 -5.57
C TYR A 389 -3.47 2.78 -4.11
N ASN A 390 -2.81 1.92 -3.35
CA ASN A 390 -2.77 2.01 -1.90
C ASN A 390 -1.50 2.78 -1.56
N GLN A 391 -1.58 3.85 -0.78
CA GLN A 391 -0.43 4.70 -0.46
C GLN A 391 0.72 3.91 0.20
N ARG A 392 0.43 2.75 0.79
CA ARG A 392 1.42 1.78 1.29
C ARG A 392 2.25 1.04 0.21
N ILE A 393 1.93 1.16 -1.09
CA ILE A 393 2.55 0.38 -2.20
C ILE A 393 3.19 1.31 -3.26
N PHE A 394 3.38 2.60 -2.98
CA PHE A 394 3.75 3.58 -4.01
C PHE A 394 5.24 3.63 -4.43
N LEU A 395 6.06 2.60 -4.21
CA LEU A 395 7.46 2.61 -4.68
C LEU A 395 7.88 1.37 -5.47
N HIS A 396 7.00 0.89 -6.37
CA HIS A 396 7.36 -0.22 -7.25
C HIS A 396 7.41 0.07 -8.76
N PHE A 397 7.08 1.28 -9.25
CA PHE A 397 6.93 1.47 -10.71
C PHE A 397 7.41 2.79 -11.34
N PHE A 398 8.37 3.50 -10.73
CA PHE A 398 9.12 4.53 -11.46
C PHE A 398 10.62 4.23 -11.41
N GLY A 399 11.07 3.51 -12.44
CA GLY A 399 12.47 3.31 -12.82
C GLY A 399 12.59 3.45 -14.33
#